data_AF-A0A1I1QSB4-F1
#
_entry.id   AF-A0A1I1QSB4-F1
#
_cell.length_a   1.000
_cell.length_b   1.000
_cell.length_c   1.000
_cell.angle_alpha   90.00
_cell.angle_beta   90.00
_cell.angle_gamma   90.00
#
_symmetry.space_group_name_H-M   'P 1'
#
loop_
_entity.id
_entity.type
_entity.pdbx_description
1 polymer ?
#
loop_
_entity_poly.entity_id
_entity_poly.type
_entity_poly.pdbx_seq_one_letter_code
_entity_poly.pdbx_strand_id
1 'polypeptide(L)'
;MRLLVRFIYCSEDLLLSALASCHMMSYLYVCEQNNIEVLSYTDTAEAILNVEPSGSGHFSKVTLKPVVTIKDALQAELAKTLHNKANSLCFIANSCNFPITHQTQILIK
;
A
#
# COMPACT_ATOMS: atom_id res chain seq x y z
N MET A 1 -26.90 7.99 -26.91
CA MET A 1 -25.51 7.67 -26.53
C MET A 1 -25.56 6.76 -25.32
N ARG A 2 -25.48 5.43 -25.51
CA ARG A 2 -25.51 4.44 -24.41
C ARG A 2 -24.12 4.34 -23.81
N LEU A 3 -23.91 4.92 -22.64
CA LEU A 3 -22.76 4.64 -21.79
C LEU A 3 -22.96 3.26 -21.18
N LEU A 4 -22.38 2.23 -21.79
CA LEU A 4 -22.19 0.92 -21.16
C LEU A 4 -20.95 1.03 -20.26
N VAL A 5 -21.11 1.63 -19.08
CA VAL A 5 -20.03 1.62 -18.09
C VAL A 5 -20.05 0.28 -17.37
N ARG A 6 -19.25 -0.68 -17.86
CA ARG A 6 -18.93 -1.91 -17.14
C ARG A 6 -17.85 -1.57 -16.11
N PHE A 7 -18.24 -1.12 -14.92
CA PHE A 7 -17.31 -1.00 -13.80
C PHE A 7 -16.95 -2.42 -13.32
N ILE A 8 -15.72 -2.85 -13.61
CA ILE A 8 -15.14 -4.11 -13.10
C ILE A 8 -14.69 -3.95 -11.64
N TYR A 9 -14.43 -2.72 -11.21
CA TYR A 9 -13.93 -2.35 -9.89
C TYR A 9 -14.90 -1.38 -9.23
N CYS A 10 -15.16 -1.56 -7.93
CA CYS A 10 -15.91 -0.58 -7.15
C CYS A 10 -15.01 0.55 -6.64
N SER A 11 -15.60 1.62 -6.10
CA SER A 11 -14.84 2.76 -5.60
C SER A 11 -13.93 2.39 -4.43
N GLU A 12 -14.32 1.41 -3.63
CA GLU A 12 -13.54 0.84 -2.55
C GLU A 12 -12.26 0.16 -3.07
N ASP A 13 -12.37 -0.64 -4.14
CA ASP A 13 -11.21 -1.26 -4.80
C ASP A 13 -10.25 -0.19 -5.33
N LEU A 14 -10.79 0.88 -5.94
CA LEU A 14 -10.00 1.97 -6.49
C LEU A 14 -9.28 2.77 -5.40
N LEU A 15 -9.93 3.02 -4.26
CA LEU A 15 -9.30 3.68 -3.12
C LEU A 15 -8.16 2.83 -2.54
N LEU A 16 -8.40 1.52 -2.34
CA LEU A 16 -7.38 0.61 -1.83
C LEU A 16 -6.19 0.51 -2.79
N SER A 17 -6.46 0.44 -4.09
CA SER A 17 -5.43 0.42 -5.14
C SER A 17 -4.62 1.71 -5.18
N ALA A 18 -5.26 2.87 -5.03
CA ALA A 18 -4.60 4.17 -4.97
C ALA A 18 -3.71 4.29 -3.73
N LEU A 19 -4.18 3.82 -2.57
CA LEU A 19 -3.41 3.80 -1.34
C LEU A 19 -2.17 2.88 -1.46
N ALA A 20 -2.34 1.65 -1.93
CA ALA A 20 -1.23 0.71 -2.12
C ALA A 20 -0.18 1.26 -3.12
N SER A 21 -0.66 1.84 -4.24
CA SER A 21 0.22 2.42 -5.26
C SER A 21 0.97 3.65 -4.75
N CYS A 22 0.31 4.53 -3.98
CA CYS A 22 0.95 5.69 -3.38
C CYS A 22 2.04 5.27 -2.39
N HIS A 23 1.74 4.30 -1.52
CA HIS A 23 2.72 3.75 -0.58
C HIS A 23 3.92 3.11 -1.27
N MET A 24 3.69 2.32 -2.32
CA MET A 24 4.75 1.73 -3.15
C MET A 24 5.70 2.82 -3.67
N MET A 25 5.17 3.88 -4.26
CA MET A 25 5.99 4.97 -4.80
C MET A 25 6.80 5.67 -3.71
N SER A 26 6.20 5.95 -2.55
CA SER A 26 6.90 6.51 -1.40
C SER A 26 7.99 5.57 -0.88
N TYR A 27 7.76 4.25 -0.90
CA TYR A 27 8.71 3.23 -0.47
C TYR A 27 9.91 3.15 -1.42
N LEU A 28 9.66 3.07 -2.74
CA LEU A 28 10.72 3.04 -3.74
C LEU A 28 11.60 4.30 -3.65
N TYR A 29 11.00 5.47 -3.44
CA TYR A 29 11.73 6.70 -3.22
C TYR A 29 12.67 6.62 -2.00
N VAL A 30 12.20 6.16 -0.83
CA VAL A 30 13.09 6.07 0.35
C VAL A 30 14.13 4.96 0.22
N CYS A 31 13.86 3.89 -0.52
CA CYS A 31 14.87 2.88 -0.86
C CYS A 31 15.99 3.48 -1.73
N GLU A 32 15.63 4.27 -2.75
CA GLU A 32 16.59 4.98 -3.60
C GLU A 32 17.49 5.90 -2.76
N GLN A 33 16.92 6.69 -1.85
CA GLN A 33 17.69 7.59 -0.96
C GLN A 33 18.68 6.84 -0.05
N ASN A 34 18.45 5.53 0.20
CA ASN A 34 19.31 4.68 1.01
C ASN A 34 20.16 3.71 0.18
N ASN A 35 20.21 3.87 -1.15
CA ASN A 35 20.94 3.00 -2.08
C ASN A 35 20.53 1.52 -1.96
N ILE A 36 19.24 1.25 -1.77
CA ILE A 36 18.67 -0.11 -1.76
C ILE A 36 18.15 -0.43 -3.16
N GLU A 37 18.76 -1.41 -3.82
CA GLU A 37 18.33 -1.89 -5.14
C GLU A 37 17.12 -2.83 -5.00
N VAL A 38 15.93 -2.30 -5.28
CA VAL A 38 14.66 -3.05 -5.31
C VAL A 38 14.48 -3.70 -6.68
N LEU A 39 14.34 -5.03 -6.69
CA LEU A 39 14.19 -5.84 -7.90
C LEU A 39 12.72 -6.13 -8.23
N SER A 40 11.86 -6.24 -7.22
CA SER A 40 10.41 -6.38 -7.40
C SER A 40 9.64 -5.88 -6.18
N TYR A 41 8.43 -5.41 -6.42
CA TYR A 41 7.47 -5.05 -5.38
C TYR A 41 6.09 -5.60 -5.78
N THR A 42 5.45 -6.34 -4.88
CA THR A 42 4.05 -6.73 -5.01
C THR A 42 3.32 -6.42 -3.71
N ASP A 43 2.02 -6.15 -3.77
CA ASP A 43 1.22 -5.84 -2.59
C ASP A 43 -0.16 -6.45 -2.72
N THR A 44 -0.55 -7.26 -1.73
CA THR A 44 -1.87 -7.86 -1.59
C THR A 44 -2.64 -7.16 -0.47
N ALA A 45 -2.89 -5.87 -0.68
CA ALA A 45 -3.55 -5.02 0.29
C ALA A 45 -4.98 -5.51 0.63
N GLU A 46 -5.35 -5.38 1.90
CA GLU A 46 -6.67 -5.73 2.42
C GLU A 46 -7.27 -4.57 3.21
N ALA A 47 -8.59 -4.47 3.19
CA ALA A 47 -9.33 -3.45 3.91
C ALA A 47 -10.52 -4.06 4.65
N ILE A 48 -10.88 -3.44 5.79
CA ILE A 48 -12.11 -3.74 6.50
C ILE A 48 -13.06 -2.57 6.27
N LEU A 49 -14.26 -2.89 5.75
CA LEU A 49 -15.35 -1.94 5.57
C LEU A 49 -16.41 -2.20 6.65
N ASN A 50 -16.70 -1.21 7.47
CA ASN A 50 -17.81 -1.26 8.41
C ASN A 50 -19.06 -0.76 7.69
N VAL A 51 -20.12 -1.57 7.70
CA VAL A 51 -21.41 -1.25 7.07
C VAL A 51 -22.49 -1.22 8.15
N GLU A 52 -23.19 -0.10 8.25
CA GLU A 52 -24.29 0.11 9.18
C GLU A 52 -25.60 -0.46 8.63
N PRO A 53 -26.59 -0.79 9.49
CA PRO A 53 -27.91 -1.27 9.04
C PRO A 53 -28.64 -0.30 8.09
N SER A 54 -28.30 0.99 8.13
CA SER A 54 -28.81 2.03 7.21
C SER A 54 -28.27 1.90 5.78
N GLY A 55 -27.25 1.05 5.56
CA GLY A 55 -26.53 0.91 4.30
C GLY A 55 -25.37 1.89 4.10
N SER A 56 -25.15 2.83 5.03
CA SER A 56 -23.93 3.66 5.03
C SER A 56 -22.73 2.88 5.58
N GLY A 57 -21.50 3.32 5.30
CA GLY A 57 -20.31 2.67 5.82
C GLY A 57 -19.04 3.50 5.66
N HIS A 58 -17.92 2.96 6.15
CA HIS A 58 -16.59 3.55 6.00
C HIS A 58 -15.51 2.47 6.15
N PHE A 59 -14.31 2.76 5.64
CA PHE A 59 -13.12 1.98 5.91
C PHE A 59 -12.74 2.12 7.38
N SER A 60 -12.62 1.01 8.11
CA SER A 60 -12.22 1.02 9.52
C SER A 60 -10.74 0.68 9.70
N LYS A 61 -10.13 -0.03 8.74
CA LYS A 61 -8.71 -0.37 8.74
C LYS A 61 -8.24 -0.78 7.35
N VAL A 62 -6.99 -0.47 7.02
CA VAL A 62 -6.26 -1.06 5.88
C VAL A 62 -4.98 -1.75 6.36
N THR A 63 -4.66 -2.89 5.73
CA THR A 63 -3.38 -3.59 5.89
C THR A 63 -2.74 -3.75 4.53
N LEU A 64 -1.62 -3.07 4.30
CA LEU A 64 -0.77 -3.28 3.13
C LEU A 64 0.15 -4.48 3.39
N LYS A 65 0.34 -5.33 2.39
CA LYS A 65 1.13 -6.57 2.49
C LYS A 65 2.24 -6.58 1.45
N PRO A 66 3.19 -5.63 1.51
CA PRO A 66 4.24 -5.54 0.51
C PRO A 66 5.21 -6.71 0.64
N VAL A 67 5.44 -7.39 -0.49
CA VAL A 67 6.53 -8.34 -0.69
C VAL A 67 7.55 -7.68 -1.61
N VAL A 68 8.72 -7.40 -1.04
CA VAL A 68 9.79 -6.66 -1.73
C VAL A 68 10.98 -7.58 -1.92
N THR A 69 11.43 -7.74 -3.16
CA THR A 69 12.70 -8.41 -3.44
C THR A 69 13.79 -7.36 -3.58
N ILE A 70 14.87 -7.50 -2.82
CA ILE A 70 16.07 -6.66 -2.91
C ILE A 70 17.29 -7.52 -3.23
N LYS A 71 18.37 -6.88 -3.68
CA LYS A 71 19.61 -7.56 -4.06
C LYS A 71 20.53 -7.86 -2.88
N ASP A 72 20.69 -6.90 -1.96
CA ASP A 72 21.65 -7.01 -0.86
C ASP A 72 20.97 -7.48 0.44
N ALA A 73 21.35 -8.67 0.91
CA ALA A 73 20.88 -9.24 2.17
C ALA A 73 21.21 -8.38 3.39
N LEU A 74 22.31 -7.63 3.37
CA LEU A 74 22.73 -6.79 4.50
C LEU A 74 21.77 -5.61 4.72
N GLN A 75 21.02 -5.22 3.68
CA GLN A 75 20.07 -4.13 3.73
C GLN A 75 18.65 -4.58 4.11
N ALA A 76 18.42 -5.87 4.37
CA ALA A 76 17.06 -6.42 4.58
C ALA A 76 16.32 -5.77 5.76
N GLU A 77 16.97 -5.60 6.90
CA GLU A 77 16.36 -4.96 8.07
C GLU A 77 16.09 -3.47 7.81
N LEU A 78 17.02 -2.76 7.18
CA LEU A 78 16.80 -1.37 6.79
C LEU A 78 15.60 -1.25 5.84
N ALA A 79 15.58 -2.04 4.76
CA ALA A 79 14.48 -2.09 3.79
C ALA A 79 13.13 -2.32 4.49
N LYS A 80 13.07 -3.27 5.44
CA LYS A 80 11.87 -3.53 6.23
C LYS A 80 11.41 -2.30 7.02
N THR A 81 12.33 -1.61 7.69
CA THR A 81 11.99 -0.43 8.51
C THR A 81 11.56 0.78 7.68
N LEU A 82 12.02 0.89 6.43
CA LEU A 82 11.70 2.03 5.55
C LEU A 82 10.21 2.12 5.19
N HIS A 83 9.43 1.05 5.32
CA HIS A 83 7.96 1.15 5.16
C HIS A 83 7.31 2.13 6.15
N ASN A 84 7.86 2.27 7.37
CA ASN A 84 7.35 3.28 8.32
C ASN A 84 7.59 4.70 7.81
N LYS A 85 8.79 4.95 7.26
CA LYS A 85 9.12 6.25 6.67
C LYS A 85 8.29 6.50 5.41
N ALA A 86 8.13 5.50 4.55
CA ALA A 86 7.29 5.56 3.36
C ALA A 86 5.84 5.93 3.70
N ASN A 87 5.26 5.33 4.75
CA ASN A 87 3.91 5.66 5.18
C ASN A 87 3.76 7.14 5.57
N SER A 88 4.76 7.73 6.25
CA SER A 88 4.73 9.16 6.59
C SER A 88 4.76 10.09 5.37
N LEU A 89 5.28 9.61 4.23
CA LEU A 89 5.36 10.35 2.96
C LEU A 89 4.17 10.05 2.03
N CYS A 90 3.38 9.02 2.31
CA CYS A 90 2.29 8.58 1.46
C CYS A 90 1.13 9.58 1.53
N PHE A 91 0.89 10.29 0.43
CA PHE A 91 -0.15 11.32 0.36
C PHE A 91 -1.55 10.76 0.61
N ILE A 92 -1.85 9.57 0.09
CA ILE A 92 -3.15 8.93 0.32
C ILE A 92 -3.29 8.50 1.77
N ALA A 93 -2.25 7.90 2.37
CA ALA A 93 -2.29 7.53 3.79
C ALA A 93 -2.53 8.75 4.69
N ASN A 94 -1.87 9.87 4.40
CA ASN A 94 -2.05 11.14 5.12
C ASN A 94 -3.41 11.81 4.88
N SER A 95 -4.18 11.34 3.90
CA SER A 95 -5.52 11.84 3.55
C SER A 95 -6.66 10.95 4.09
N CYS A 96 -6.32 9.80 4.68
CA CYS A 96 -7.29 8.86 5.23
C CYS A 96 -7.48 9.07 6.74
N ASN A 97 -8.68 8.77 7.25
CA ASN A 97 -9.03 8.91 8.67
C ASN A 97 -9.07 7.58 9.43
N PHE A 98 -8.48 6.53 8.87
CA PHE A 98 -8.45 5.17 9.43
C PHE A 98 -7.00 4.67 9.52
N PRO A 99 -6.71 3.74 10.46
CA PRO A 99 -5.37 3.19 10.61
C PRO A 99 -4.95 2.38 9.38
N ILE A 100 -3.72 2.60 8.95
CA ILE A 100 -3.05 1.87 7.87
C ILE A 100 -1.85 1.17 8.48
N THR A 101 -1.78 -0.15 8.31
CA THR A 101 -0.72 -1.01 8.86
C THR A 101 -0.01 -1.76 7.76
N HIS A 102 1.23 -2.20 8.01
CA HIS A 102 2.07 -2.86 7.01
C HIS A 102 2.53 -4.22 7.52
N GLN A 103 2.22 -5.29 6.78
CA GLN A 103 2.73 -6.64 6.98
C GLN A 103 3.75 -6.94 5.89
N THR A 104 4.99 -6.53 6.14
CA THR A 104 6.03 -6.45 5.12
C THR A 104 6.87 -7.73 5.07
N GLN A 105 7.19 -8.22 3.88
CA GLN A 105 8.13 -9.32 3.67
C GLN A 105 9.26 -8.87 2.74
N ILE A 106 10.52 -9.10 3.16
CA ILE A 106 11.70 -8.83 2.34
C ILE A 106 12.26 -10.17 1.84
N LEU A 107 12.45 -10.28 0.53
CA LEU A 107 13.08 -11.40 -0.16
C LEU A 107 14.43 -10.97 -0.72
N ILE A 108 15.37 -11.90 -0.81
CA ILE A 108 16.71 -11.66 -1.36
C ILE A 108 16.88 -12.42 -2.66
N LYS A 109 17.50 -11.79 -3.67
CA LYS A 109 17.82 -12.43 -4.94
C LYS A 109 19.22 -12.09 -5.44
#